data_AF-A0A1D2IJI5-F1
#
_entry.id   AF-A0A1D2IJI5-F1
#
_cell.length_a   1.000
_cell.length_b   1.000
_cell.length_c   1.000
_cell.angle_alpha   90.00
_cell.angle_beta   90.00
_cell.angle_gamma   90.00
#
_symmetry.space_group_name_H-M   'P 1'
#
loop_
_entity.id
_entity.type
_entity.pdbx_description
1 polymer ?
#
loop_
_entity_poly.entity_id
_entity_poly.type
_entity_poly.pdbx_seq_one_letter_code
_entity_poly.pdbx_strand_id
1 'polypeptide(L)'
;MTSNRSGAASRLDRYRALLDQGNASPTRARKAVRDLLLLPEGGEALELAARFARTAEYGSQALLRLWPAAADPDGFCAHLLAPALTREGLTELRLRRMTSLRGLRHLTMLRTLRVDRCTRLTDLTDVGALTGLTDLDLGGCPDGTSLRSAASRG
;
A
#
# COMPACT_ATOMS: atom_id res chain seq x y z
N MET A 1 18.95 -25.10 5.00
CA MET A 1 17.72 -24.27 5.05
C MET A 1 17.48 -23.64 3.68
N THR A 2 16.97 -24.40 2.69
CA THR A 2 16.81 -23.91 1.30
C THR A 2 15.41 -24.18 0.71
N SER A 3 14.57 -24.98 1.38
CA SER A 3 13.29 -25.44 0.79
C SER A 3 12.23 -24.36 0.61
N ASN A 4 12.30 -23.22 1.33
CA ASN A 4 11.25 -22.19 1.22
C ASN A 4 11.43 -21.26 0.00
N ARG A 5 12.67 -21.03 -0.44
CA ARG A 5 12.97 -20.10 -1.55
C ARG A 5 12.51 -20.67 -2.90
N SER A 6 12.60 -22.00 -3.06
CA SER A 6 12.11 -22.71 -4.25
C SER A 6 10.58 -22.64 -4.38
N GLY A 7 9.86 -22.75 -3.25
CA GLY A 7 8.40 -22.68 -3.23
C GLY A 7 7.84 -21.29 -3.59
N ALA A 8 8.49 -20.21 -3.17
CA ALA A 8 8.08 -18.85 -3.52
C ALA A 8 8.34 -18.53 -5.00
N ALA A 9 9.53 -18.88 -5.53
CA ALA A 9 9.87 -18.71 -6.93
C ALA A 9 8.89 -19.47 -7.86
N SER A 10 8.60 -20.74 -7.56
CA SER A 10 7.61 -21.52 -8.31
C SER A 10 6.17 -20.96 -8.22
N ARG A 11 5.83 -20.21 -7.16
CA ARG A 11 4.54 -19.51 -7.09
C ARG A 11 4.52 -18.29 -8.01
N LEU A 12 5.58 -17.49 -8.02
CA LEU A 12 5.71 -16.32 -8.89
C LEU A 12 5.66 -16.72 -10.37
N ASP A 13 6.39 -17.76 -10.77
CA ASP A 13 6.40 -18.25 -12.15
C ASP A 13 5.00 -18.66 -12.63
N ARG A 14 4.21 -19.32 -11.77
CA ARG A 14 2.82 -19.70 -12.10
C ARG A 14 1.93 -18.49 -12.33
N TYR A 15 2.03 -17.47 -11.48
CA TYR A 15 1.25 -16.25 -11.64
C TYR A 15 1.71 -15.43 -12.85
N ARG A 16 2.99 -15.45 -13.18
CA ARG A 16 3.56 -14.78 -14.35
C ARG A 16 3.04 -15.40 -15.64
N ALA A 17 3.10 -16.72 -15.75
CA ALA A 17 2.50 -17.47 -16.86
C ALA A 17 1.00 -17.20 -16.99
N LEU A 18 0.28 -17.03 -15.87
CA LEU A 18 -1.14 -16.74 -15.88
C LEU A 18 -1.45 -15.34 -16.47
N LEU A 19 -0.59 -14.34 -16.22
CA LEU A 19 -0.69 -13.02 -16.85
C LEU A 19 -0.39 -13.08 -18.35
N ASP A 20 0.67 -13.79 -18.73
CA ASP A 20 1.12 -13.88 -20.14
C ASP A 20 0.08 -14.61 -21.01
N GLN A 21 -0.66 -15.55 -20.43
CA GLN A 21 -1.76 -16.24 -21.09
C GLN A 21 -3.03 -15.38 -21.23
N GLY A 22 -3.12 -14.22 -20.58
CA GLY A 22 -4.31 -13.36 -20.60
C GLY A 22 -5.59 -14.01 -20.01
N ASN A 23 -5.47 -15.16 -19.32
CA ASN A 23 -6.63 -15.93 -18.83
C ASN A 23 -7.18 -15.44 -17.46
N ALA A 24 -6.61 -14.35 -16.95
CA ALA A 24 -6.89 -13.83 -15.64
C ALA A 24 -8.28 -13.18 -15.57
N SER A 25 -9.30 -13.96 -15.24
CA SER A 25 -10.60 -13.40 -14.88
C SER A 25 -10.46 -12.49 -13.63
N PRO A 26 -11.34 -11.49 -13.44
CA PRO A 26 -11.27 -10.59 -12.29
C PRO A 26 -11.20 -11.34 -10.95
N THR A 27 -11.93 -12.45 -10.82
CA THR A 27 -11.90 -13.29 -9.62
C THR A 27 -10.53 -13.95 -9.39
N ARG A 28 -9.90 -14.47 -10.45
CA ARG A 28 -8.55 -15.06 -10.35
C ARG A 28 -7.50 -13.99 -10.06
N ALA A 29 -7.61 -12.82 -10.69
CA ALA A 29 -6.72 -11.70 -10.45
C ALA A 29 -6.80 -11.21 -8.99
N ARG A 30 -8.00 -11.06 -8.41
CA ARG A 30 -8.17 -10.73 -6.98
C ARG A 30 -7.53 -11.77 -6.07
N LYS A 31 -7.71 -13.05 -6.38
CA LYS A 31 -7.08 -14.14 -5.63
C LYS A 31 -5.55 -14.07 -5.72
N ALA A 32 -5.02 -13.86 -6.92
CA ALA A 32 -3.59 -13.72 -7.15
C ALA A 32 -3.01 -12.54 -6.37
N VAL A 33 -3.65 -11.36 -6.39
CA VAL A 33 -3.24 -10.21 -5.57
C VAL A 33 -3.14 -10.62 -4.10
N ARG A 34 -4.21 -11.19 -3.52
CA ARG A 34 -4.21 -11.59 -2.11
C ARG A 34 -3.11 -12.60 -1.78
N ASP A 35 -2.89 -13.58 -2.64
CA ASP A 35 -1.87 -14.60 -2.43
C ASP A 35 -0.45 -14.01 -2.51
N LEU A 36 -0.21 -13.06 -3.42
CA LEU A 36 1.06 -12.37 -3.59
C LEU A 36 1.35 -11.40 -2.44
N LEU A 37 0.34 -10.74 -1.88
CA LEU A 37 0.47 -9.84 -0.72
C LEU A 37 0.88 -10.55 0.56
N LEU A 38 0.68 -11.87 0.64
CA LEU A 38 1.08 -12.70 1.77
C LEU A 38 2.53 -13.21 1.63
N LEU A 39 3.19 -12.97 0.49
CA LEU A 39 4.57 -13.38 0.29
C LEU A 39 5.53 -12.36 0.94
N PRO A 40 6.50 -12.83 1.75
CA PRO A 40 7.45 -11.94 2.42
C PRO A 40 8.55 -11.38 1.49
N GLU A 41 8.78 -11.99 0.32
CA GLU A 41 9.76 -11.49 -0.66
C GLU A 41 9.07 -10.45 -1.57
N GLY A 42 9.02 -9.21 -1.05
CA GLY A 42 8.05 -8.18 -1.44
C GLY A 42 8.21 -7.57 -2.82
N GLY A 43 9.42 -7.40 -3.38
CA GLY A 43 9.58 -6.63 -4.62
C GLY A 43 8.82 -7.20 -5.83
N GLU A 44 9.25 -8.37 -6.30
CA GLU A 44 8.69 -8.99 -7.51
C GLU A 44 7.24 -9.45 -7.32
N ALA A 45 6.89 -9.95 -6.13
CA ALA A 45 5.52 -10.33 -5.80
C ALA A 45 4.55 -9.14 -5.87
N LEU A 46 4.97 -7.96 -5.39
CA LEU A 46 4.15 -6.75 -5.41
C LEU A 46 4.03 -6.14 -6.80
N GLU A 47 5.09 -6.19 -7.61
CA GLU A 47 5.01 -5.82 -9.03
C GLU A 47 3.99 -6.68 -9.79
N LEU A 48 4.03 -8.00 -9.56
CA LEU A 48 3.09 -8.91 -10.17
C LEU A 48 1.66 -8.66 -9.65
N ALA A 49 1.51 -8.41 -8.35
CA ALA A 49 0.23 -8.05 -7.74
C ALA A 49 -0.33 -6.74 -8.33
N ALA A 50 0.52 -5.74 -8.58
CA ALA A 50 0.12 -4.49 -9.22
C ALA A 50 -0.41 -4.72 -10.65
N ARG A 51 0.18 -5.65 -11.40
CA ARG A 51 -0.34 -6.05 -12.72
C ARG A 51 -1.72 -6.68 -12.61
N PHE A 52 -1.90 -7.65 -11.71
CA PHE A 52 -3.22 -8.27 -11.47
C PHE A 52 -4.26 -7.26 -10.96
N ALA A 53 -3.85 -6.32 -10.11
CA ALA A 53 -4.73 -5.30 -9.57
C ALA A 53 -5.31 -4.41 -10.69
N ARG A 54 -4.49 -4.08 -11.71
CA ARG A 54 -4.96 -3.37 -12.91
C ARG A 54 -5.95 -4.22 -13.71
N THR A 55 -5.67 -5.50 -13.92
CA THR A 55 -6.58 -6.42 -14.65
C THR A 55 -7.92 -6.62 -13.94
N ALA A 56 -7.93 -6.61 -12.60
CA ALA A 56 -9.13 -6.73 -11.79
C ALA A 56 -9.84 -5.38 -11.54
N GLU A 57 -9.36 -4.29 -12.14
CA GLU A 57 -9.87 -2.92 -11.95
C GLU A 57 -10.01 -2.55 -10.46
N TYR A 58 -8.98 -2.86 -9.66
CA TYR A 58 -8.96 -2.44 -8.26
C TYR A 58 -8.97 -0.92 -8.18
N GLY A 59 -10.05 -0.39 -7.60
CA GLY A 59 -10.10 1.00 -7.17
C GLY A 59 -9.24 1.24 -5.92
N SER A 60 -8.79 2.48 -5.74
CA SER A 60 -8.05 2.96 -4.57
C SER A 60 -8.69 2.51 -3.25
N GLN A 61 -10.02 2.60 -3.14
CA GLN A 61 -10.77 2.19 -1.95
C GLN A 61 -10.63 0.71 -1.61
N ALA A 62 -10.59 -0.16 -2.62
CA ALA A 62 -10.41 -1.59 -2.40
C ALA A 62 -8.97 -1.90 -1.97
N LEU A 63 -7.99 -1.20 -2.53
CA LEU A 63 -6.58 -1.33 -2.13
C LEU A 63 -6.34 -0.81 -0.70
N LEU A 64 -6.97 0.30 -0.31
CA LEU A 64 -6.89 0.84 1.06
C LEU A 64 -7.38 -0.18 2.10
N ARG A 65 -8.36 -1.01 1.76
CA ARG A 65 -8.83 -2.09 2.65
C ARG A 65 -7.82 -3.24 2.78
N LEU A 66 -6.97 -3.44 1.78
CA LEU A 66 -5.94 -4.49 1.78
C LEU A 66 -4.63 -4.01 2.41
N TRP A 67 -4.38 -2.70 2.43
CA TRP A 67 -3.14 -2.12 2.93
C TRP A 67 -2.75 -2.59 4.35
N PRO A 68 -3.64 -2.61 5.37
CA PRO A 68 -3.28 -3.08 6.70
C PRO A 68 -2.95 -4.57 6.78
N ALA A 69 -3.35 -5.37 5.79
CA ALA A 69 -3.16 -6.81 5.74
C ALA A 69 -1.96 -7.23 4.88
N ALA A 70 -1.28 -6.27 4.22
CA ALA A 70 -0.12 -6.55 3.39
C ALA A 70 1.07 -6.98 4.25
N ALA A 71 1.79 -8.03 3.84
CA ALA A 71 3.03 -8.45 4.51
C ALA A 71 4.12 -7.36 4.45
N ASP A 72 4.12 -6.59 3.36
CA ASP A 72 4.96 -5.41 3.17
C ASP A 72 4.10 -4.18 2.81
N PRO A 73 3.69 -3.38 3.81
CA PRO A 73 2.93 -2.15 3.59
C PRO A 73 3.68 -1.08 2.79
N ASP A 74 5.03 -1.09 2.84
CA ASP A 74 5.84 -0.06 2.17
C ASP A 74 5.82 -0.27 0.65
N GLY A 75 6.19 -1.47 0.20
CA GLY A 75 6.11 -1.85 -1.21
C GLY A 75 4.66 -1.84 -1.73
N PHE A 76 3.67 -2.18 -0.89
CA PHE A 76 2.26 -2.13 -1.28
C PHE A 76 1.85 -0.71 -1.72
N CYS A 77 2.26 0.30 -0.94
CA CYS A 77 2.01 1.68 -1.30
C CYS A 77 2.73 2.08 -2.59
N ALA A 78 4.01 1.72 -2.73
CA ALA A 78 4.81 2.04 -3.90
C ALA A 78 4.23 1.45 -5.20
N HIS A 79 3.89 0.16 -5.18
CA HIS A 79 3.56 -0.59 -6.40
C HIS A 79 2.06 -0.66 -6.70
N LEU A 80 1.18 -0.63 -5.68
CA LEU A 80 -0.27 -0.77 -5.89
C LEU A 80 -1.01 0.55 -5.63
N LEU A 81 -0.82 1.16 -4.47
CA LEU A 81 -1.66 2.28 -4.04
C LEU A 81 -1.32 3.59 -4.76
N ALA A 82 -0.03 3.96 -4.86
CA ALA A 82 0.42 5.17 -5.55
C ALA A 82 -0.01 5.20 -7.03
N PRO A 83 0.19 4.13 -7.83
CA PRO A 83 -0.29 4.11 -9.21
C PRO A 83 -1.82 4.16 -9.29
N ALA A 84 -2.54 3.51 -8.37
CA ALA A 84 -4.00 3.55 -8.37
C ALA A 84 -4.55 4.96 -8.09
N LEU A 85 -4.04 5.64 -7.06
CA LEU A 85 -4.41 7.02 -6.74
C LEU A 85 -4.09 7.97 -7.90
N THR A 86 -2.90 7.82 -8.51
CA THR A 86 -2.48 8.63 -9.66
C THR A 86 -3.41 8.45 -10.85
N ARG A 87 -3.78 7.20 -11.18
CA ARG A 87 -4.74 6.91 -12.26
C ARG A 87 -6.12 7.50 -12.00
N GLU A 88 -6.55 7.51 -10.74
CA GLU A 88 -7.83 8.09 -10.33
C GLU A 88 -7.77 9.61 -10.14
N GLY A 89 -6.59 10.23 -10.27
CA GLY A 89 -6.39 11.66 -10.02
C GLY A 89 -6.64 12.08 -8.58
N LEU A 90 -6.53 11.14 -7.63
CA LEU A 90 -6.81 11.40 -6.22
C LEU A 90 -5.60 12.03 -5.53
N THR A 91 -5.73 13.31 -5.20
CA THR A 91 -4.76 14.07 -4.40
C THR A 91 -5.17 14.17 -2.93
N GLU A 92 -6.38 13.70 -2.58
CA GLU A 92 -6.86 13.67 -1.21
C GLU A 92 -6.98 12.24 -0.70
N LEU A 93 -6.42 11.98 0.49
CA LEU A 93 -6.54 10.69 1.15
C LEU A 93 -7.13 10.85 2.55
N ARG A 94 -8.11 10.00 2.87
CA ARG A 94 -8.68 9.89 4.21
C ARG A 94 -8.43 8.51 4.78
N LEU A 95 -7.69 8.47 5.87
CA LEU A 95 -7.33 7.25 6.59
C LEU A 95 -8.09 7.23 7.91
N ARG A 96 -8.71 6.08 8.21
CA ARG A 96 -9.46 5.90 9.45
C ARG A 96 -9.07 4.62 10.15
N ARG A 97 -8.87 4.69 11.47
CA ARG A 97 -8.56 3.52 12.31
C ARG A 97 -7.31 2.74 11.84
N MET A 98 -6.34 3.44 11.26
CA MET A 98 -5.05 2.87 10.89
C MET A 98 -4.17 2.72 12.14
N THR A 99 -3.40 1.64 12.18
CA THR A 99 -2.38 1.40 13.23
C THR A 99 -0.97 1.77 12.77
N SER A 100 -0.74 1.88 11.46
CA SER A 100 0.53 2.25 10.85
C SER A 100 0.27 3.02 9.54
N LEU A 101 1.14 3.97 9.22
CA LEU A 101 1.19 4.68 7.94
C LEU A 101 2.40 4.26 7.09
N ARG A 102 3.01 3.11 7.38
CA ARG A 102 4.19 2.64 6.66
C ARG A 102 3.91 2.52 5.16
N GLY A 103 4.74 3.16 4.34
CA GLY A 103 4.60 3.23 2.89
C GLY A 103 3.96 4.52 2.36
N LEU A 104 3.37 5.32 3.25
CA LEU A 104 2.71 6.57 2.85
C LEU A 104 3.68 7.55 2.15
N ARG A 105 4.98 7.45 2.43
CA ARG A 105 6.06 8.21 1.75
C ARG A 105 6.00 8.15 0.21
N HIS A 106 5.46 7.06 -0.35
CA HIS A 106 5.35 6.84 -1.80
C HIS A 106 4.17 7.57 -2.42
N LEU A 107 3.25 8.10 -1.62
CA LEU A 107 2.05 8.80 -2.07
C LEU A 107 2.31 10.30 -2.31
N THR A 108 3.37 10.62 -3.05
CA THR A 108 3.87 11.99 -3.27
C THR A 108 2.91 12.89 -4.07
N MET A 109 1.89 12.30 -4.69
CA MET A 109 0.80 13.03 -5.37
C MET A 109 -0.19 13.68 -4.41
N LEU A 110 -0.19 13.29 -3.13
CA LEU A 110 -1.14 13.82 -2.15
C LEU A 110 -0.90 15.31 -1.88
N ARG A 111 -2.00 16.03 -1.75
CA ARG A 111 -2.10 17.43 -1.31
C ARG A 111 -2.81 17.51 0.04
N THR A 112 -3.85 16.70 0.22
CA THR A 112 -4.63 16.64 1.45
C THR A 112 -4.55 15.25 2.07
N LEU A 113 -4.16 15.16 3.34
CA LEU A 113 -4.19 13.93 4.12
C LEU A 113 -4.99 14.17 5.39
N ARG A 114 -6.08 13.41 5.56
CA ARG A 114 -6.83 13.39 6.82
C ARG A 114 -6.74 12.03 7.48
N VAL A 115 -6.36 12.01 8.76
CA VAL A 115 -6.18 10.81 9.56
C VAL A 115 -7.09 10.93 10.78
N ASP A 116 -8.10 10.06 10.86
CA ASP A 116 -9.14 10.11 11.89
C ASP A 116 -9.23 8.78 12.66
N ARG A 117 -9.46 8.85 13.98
CA ARG A 117 -9.55 7.70 14.90
C ARG A 117 -8.36 6.73 14.83
N CYS A 118 -7.17 7.21 14.51
CA CYS A 118 -5.95 6.40 14.47
C CYS A 118 -5.28 6.37 15.86
N THR A 119 -6.00 5.80 16.84
CA THR A 119 -5.60 5.85 18.26
C THR A 119 -4.34 5.07 18.62
N ARG A 120 -3.82 4.24 17.70
CA ARG A 120 -2.61 3.43 17.91
C ARG A 120 -1.46 3.89 17.02
N LEU A 121 -1.65 4.95 16.26
CA LEU A 121 -0.65 5.48 15.35
C LEU A 121 0.34 6.36 16.14
N THR A 122 1.56 5.86 16.29
CA THR A 122 2.63 6.53 17.05
C THR A 122 3.75 7.07 16.16
N ASP A 123 3.80 6.63 14.90
CA ASP A 123 4.83 6.97 13.92
C ASP A 123 4.23 7.70 12.72
N LEU A 124 4.70 8.92 12.49
CA LEU A 124 4.31 9.79 11.37
C LEU A 124 5.51 10.14 10.48
N THR A 125 6.63 9.41 10.59
CA THR A 125 7.85 9.68 9.82
C THR A 125 7.58 9.73 8.32
N ASP A 126 6.76 8.81 7.81
CA ASP A 126 6.40 8.73 6.38
C ASP A 126 5.53 9.90 5.90
N VAL A 127 4.80 10.59 6.80
CA VAL A 127 4.07 11.82 6.46
C VAL A 127 5.04 12.95 6.14
N GLY A 128 6.18 13.01 6.86
CA GLY A 128 7.23 14.02 6.62
C GLY A 128 7.90 13.91 5.25
N ALA A 129 7.82 12.73 4.60
CA ALA A 129 8.31 12.54 3.24
C ALA A 129 7.37 13.09 2.15
N LEU A 130 6.12 13.43 2.49
CA LEU A 130 5.15 14.01 1.57
C LEU A 130 5.40 15.52 1.38
N THR A 131 6.46 15.86 0.66
CA THR A 131 6.86 17.26 0.42
C THR A 131 5.81 18.10 -0.32
N GLY A 132 4.88 17.44 -1.02
CA GLY A 132 3.77 18.11 -1.72
C GLY A 132 2.51 18.31 -0.87
N LEU A 133 2.48 17.86 0.38
CA LEU A 133 1.28 17.94 1.22
C LEU A 133 1.02 19.39 1.67
N THR A 134 -0.16 19.92 1.38
CA THR A 134 -0.59 21.28 1.78
C THR A 134 -1.48 21.27 3.01
N ASP A 135 -2.28 20.21 3.17
CA ASP A 135 -3.28 20.10 4.21
C ASP A 135 -3.14 18.75 4.94
N LEU A 136 -2.84 18.82 6.24
CA LEU A 136 -2.74 17.66 7.12
C LEU A 136 -3.70 17.82 8.30
N ASP A 137 -4.65 16.90 8.41
CA ASP A 137 -5.60 16.83 9.52
C ASP A 137 -5.38 15.52 10.28
N LEU A 138 -5.14 15.60 11.59
CA LEU A 138 -4.94 14.46 12.50
C LEU A 138 -6.03 14.38 13.58
N GLY A 139 -7.16 15.05 13.39
CA GLY A 139 -8.27 15.12 14.33
C GLY A 139 -8.83 13.73 14.67
N GLY A 140 -8.42 13.18 15.83
CA GLY A 140 -8.82 11.85 16.29
C GLY A 140 -7.67 10.87 16.55
N CYS A 141 -6.41 11.26 16.42
CA CYS A 141 -5.29 10.57 17.06
C CYS A 141 -5.26 10.90 18.58
N PRO A 142 -4.77 10.01 19.46
CA PRO A 142 -4.73 10.28 20.90
C PRO A 142 -3.81 11.47 21.15
N ASP A 143 -4.20 12.32 22.09
CA ASP A 143 -3.52 13.55 22.46
C ASP A 143 -1.99 13.45 22.42
N GLY A 144 -1.41 14.04 21.37
CA GLY A 144 -0.19 14.86 21.31
C GLY A 144 1.09 14.52 22.09
N THR A 145 1.17 13.46 22.88
CA THR A 145 2.21 13.33 23.93
C THR A 145 3.36 12.40 23.53
N SER A 146 3.33 11.77 22.36
CA SER A 146 4.41 10.90 21.88
C SER A 146 4.48 10.75 20.36
N LEU A 147 3.86 11.67 19.60
CA LEU A 147 4.12 11.73 18.17
C LEU A 147 5.53 12.26 17.98
N ARG A 148 6.45 11.36 17.63
CA ARG A 148 7.83 11.71 17.24
C ARG A 148 7.72 12.42 15.88
N SER A 149 7.36 13.69 15.93
CA SER A 149 7.24 14.56 14.76
C SER A 149 8.61 14.65 14.10
N ALA A 150 8.74 14.09 12.90
CA ALA A 150 9.90 14.27 12.02
C ALA A 150 9.92 15.65 11.33
N ALA A 151 9.03 16.57 11.70
CA ALA A 151 9.08 17.96 11.24
C ALA A 151 10.16 18.74 12.02
N SER A 152 11.42 18.29 11.97
CA SER A 152 12.55 19.15 12.29
C SER A 152 12.96 19.91 11.03
N ARG A 153 12.38 21.11 10.90
CA ARG A 153 13.00 22.35 10.42
C ARG A 153 13.70 22.28 9.05
N GLY A 154 13.00 22.74 8.02
CA GLY A 154 13.58 23.56 6.96
C GLY A 154 13.46 25.02 7.34
#